data_AF-A0ABD3LII7-F1
#
_entry.id   AF-A0ABD3LII7-F1
#
_cell.length_a   1.000
_cell.length_b   1.000
_cell.length_c   1.000
_cell.angle_alpha   90.00
_cell.angle_beta   90.00
_cell.angle_gamma   90.00
#
_symmetry.space_group_name_H-M   'P 1'
#
loop_
_entity.id
_entity.type
_entity.pdbx_description
1 polymer ?
#
loop_
_entity_poly.entity_id
_entity_poly.type
_entity_poly.pdbx_seq_one_letter_code
_entity_poly.pdbx_strand_id
1 'polypeptide(L)'
;MSGGNEFRFFLSRDINLPVTFRVKNLEGALPPKRSPNPEIDHAVEERKAELCVECSLYIDGAPFGLPTRTRLESAGPPYFWNELVTLSTKYRDLTAHSQLALTVWDVSCGKEEGLIGGATILLFSSKKQLKTGKQKLRLWQGKEADGSFPTNTRGKVLLVTCYAGGYNFQIGHESNDDFGYLQICF
;
A
#
# COMPACT_ATOMS: atom_id res chain seq x y z
N MET A 1 -14.14 41.46 -4.40
CA MET A 1 -14.39 40.78 -3.12
C MET A 1 -13.66 39.45 -3.19
N SER A 2 -12.51 39.36 -2.51
CA SER A 2 -11.70 38.13 -2.46
C SER A 2 -12.48 37.07 -1.70
N GLY A 3 -13.04 36.08 -2.41
CA GLY A 3 -13.65 34.90 -1.80
C GLY A 3 -12.56 34.12 -1.06
N GLY A 4 -12.38 34.41 0.22
CA GLY A 4 -11.51 33.61 1.08
C GLY A 4 -12.06 32.19 1.11
N ASN A 5 -11.24 31.20 0.76
CA ASN A 5 -11.60 29.80 0.94
C ASN A 5 -11.83 29.54 2.43
N GLU A 6 -13.09 29.40 2.84
CA GLU A 6 -13.46 28.97 4.18
C GLU A 6 -13.08 27.50 4.32
N PHE A 7 -12.07 27.20 5.15
CA PHE A 7 -11.72 25.83 5.49
C PHE A 7 -12.60 25.37 6.64
N ARG A 8 -13.31 24.24 6.44
CA ARG A 8 -14.07 23.56 7.50
C ARG A 8 -13.38 22.27 7.88
N PHE A 9 -13.32 22.02 9.18
CA PHE A 9 -12.77 20.80 9.76
C PHE A 9 -13.90 19.96 10.34
N PHE A 10 -13.82 18.64 10.11
CA PHE A 10 -14.78 17.67 10.62
C PHE A 10 -14.03 16.61 11.43
N LEU A 11 -14.63 16.14 12.52
CA LEU A 11 -14.13 14.96 13.21
C LEU A 11 -14.49 13.72 12.39
N SER A 12 -13.65 12.68 12.44
CA SER A 12 -13.93 11.42 11.75
C SER A 12 -15.34 10.90 12.07
N ARG A 13 -15.75 10.97 13.34
CA ARG A 13 -17.07 10.58 13.85
C ARG A 13 -18.26 11.27 13.15
N ASP A 14 -18.05 12.50 12.67
CA ASP A 14 -19.07 13.29 11.98
C ASP A 14 -19.24 12.87 10.51
N ILE A 15 -18.30 12.09 9.96
CA ILE A 15 -18.27 11.70 8.55
C ILE A 15 -18.91 10.31 8.38
N ASN A 16 -20.16 10.28 7.92
CA ASN A 16 -20.91 9.05 7.63
C ASN A 16 -20.71 8.54 6.19
N LEU A 17 -19.49 8.68 5.65
CA LEU A 17 -19.12 8.23 4.31
C LEU A 17 -18.21 6.99 4.39
N PRO A 18 -18.27 6.07 3.42
CA PRO A 18 -17.38 4.92 3.37
C PRO A 18 -15.93 5.36 3.09
N VAL A 19 -14.97 4.64 3.65
CA VAL A 19 -13.55 4.87 3.37
C VAL A 19 -13.30 4.52 1.92
N THR A 20 -12.90 5.54 1.15
CA THR A 20 -12.68 5.42 -0.30
C THR A 20 -11.29 5.94 -0.62
N PHE A 21 -10.58 5.22 -1.48
CA PHE A 21 -9.26 5.63 -1.98
C PHE A 21 -9.03 5.02 -3.36
N ARG A 22 -8.05 5.55 -4.08
CA ARG A 22 -7.70 5.05 -5.42
C ARG A 22 -6.38 4.32 -5.40
N VAL A 23 -6.36 3.08 -5.86
CA VAL A 23 -5.14 2.34 -6.19
C VAL A 23 -4.72 2.76 -7.60
N LYS A 24 -3.59 3.48 -7.74
CA LYS A 24 -3.18 4.06 -9.02
C LYS A 24 -2.36 3.09 -9.85
N ASN A 25 -1.13 2.84 -9.43
CA ASN A 25 -0.18 2.05 -10.19
C ASN A 25 0.86 1.39 -9.28
N LEU A 26 1.47 0.35 -9.82
CA LEU A 26 2.68 -0.27 -9.28
C LEU A 26 3.82 -0.01 -10.25
N GLU A 27 4.85 0.66 -9.73
CA GLU A 27 6.11 0.94 -10.42
C GLU A 27 7.23 0.08 -9.82
N GLY A 28 8.24 -0.25 -10.61
CA GLY A 28 9.37 -1.07 -10.20
C GLY A 28 9.43 -2.42 -10.92
N ALA A 29 10.49 -3.17 -10.64
CA ALA A 29 10.68 -4.49 -11.23
C ALA A 29 9.97 -5.53 -10.37
N LEU A 30 9.11 -6.34 -10.98
CA LEU A 30 8.58 -7.50 -10.29
C LEU A 30 9.73 -8.46 -9.94
N PRO A 31 9.68 -9.11 -8.77
CA PRO A 31 10.69 -10.07 -8.42
C PRO A 31 10.69 -11.23 -9.41
N PRO A 32 11.87 -11.77 -9.78
CA PRO A 32 11.95 -12.90 -10.69
C PRO A 32 11.24 -14.11 -10.08
N LYS A 33 10.46 -14.83 -10.91
CA LYS A 33 9.80 -16.08 -10.51
C LYS A 33 10.88 -17.09 -10.11
N ARG A 34 10.95 -17.47 -8.83
CA ARG A 34 11.82 -18.57 -8.38
C ARG A 34 11.14 -19.88 -8.78
N SER A 35 11.56 -20.51 -9.88
CA SER A 35 11.14 -21.88 -10.15
C SER A 35 11.88 -22.83 -9.19
N PRO A 36 11.20 -23.81 -8.57
CA PRO A 36 11.85 -24.79 -7.70
C PRO A 36 12.85 -25.69 -8.43
N ASN A 37 12.70 -25.86 -9.76
CA ASN A 37 13.48 -26.79 -10.57
C ASN A 37 14.13 -26.04 -11.76
N PRO A 38 15.47 -25.90 -11.79
CA PRO A 38 16.18 -25.26 -12.90
C PRO A 38 16.46 -26.20 -14.10
N GLU A 39 16.07 -27.49 -14.04
CA GLU A 39 16.49 -28.51 -15.01
C GLU A 39 15.44 -28.92 -16.06
N ILE A 40 14.21 -28.40 -16.00
CA ILE A 40 13.16 -28.70 -16.98
C ILE A 40 12.44 -27.39 -17.34
N ASP A 41 12.89 -26.72 -18.40
CA ASP A 41 12.03 -26.31 -19.52
C ASP A 41 12.73 -25.26 -20.41
N HIS A 42 13.22 -25.74 -21.56
CA HIS A 42 13.44 -24.93 -22.75
C HIS A 42 12.09 -24.65 -23.44
N ALA A 43 11.17 -23.99 -22.73
CA ALA A 43 9.94 -23.40 -23.26
C ALA A 43 9.29 -22.50 -22.20
N VAL A 44 10.04 -21.54 -21.65
CA VAL A 44 9.43 -20.49 -20.82
C VAL A 44 8.66 -19.58 -21.78
N GLU A 45 7.41 -19.92 -22.09
CA GLU A 45 6.44 -18.87 -22.40
C GLU A 45 6.51 -17.90 -21.22
N GLU A 46 6.95 -16.67 -21.48
CA GLU A 46 6.94 -15.59 -20.50
C GLU A 46 5.48 -15.35 -20.08
N ARG A 47 5.01 -16.12 -19.09
CA ARG A 47 3.66 -15.98 -18.60
C ARG A 47 3.53 -14.61 -17.96
N LYS A 48 2.80 -13.75 -18.65
CA LYS A 48 2.50 -12.39 -18.23
C LYS A 48 1.86 -12.42 -16.84
N ALA A 49 2.46 -11.70 -15.88
CA ALA A 49 1.91 -11.64 -14.54
C ALA A 49 0.56 -10.93 -14.55
N GLU A 50 -0.38 -11.46 -13.77
CA GLU A 50 -1.72 -10.92 -13.65
C GLU A 50 -1.91 -10.49 -12.21
N LEU A 51 -1.89 -9.18 -11.97
CA LEU A 51 -1.79 -8.62 -10.63
C LEU A 51 -3.12 -8.09 -10.11
N CYS A 52 -3.41 -8.34 -8.84
CA CYS A 52 -4.45 -7.64 -8.10
C CYS A 52 -3.92 -7.14 -6.76
N VAL A 53 -4.55 -6.09 -6.24
CA VAL A 53 -4.23 -5.54 -4.92
C VAL A 53 -5.38 -5.84 -3.98
N GLU A 54 -5.09 -6.60 -2.93
CA GLU A 54 -5.99 -6.78 -1.79
C GLU A 54 -5.80 -5.65 -0.78
N CYS A 55 -6.91 -5.04 -0.39
CA CYS A 55 -6.97 -3.91 0.51
C CYS A 55 -7.72 -4.30 1.79
N SER A 56 -7.03 -4.30 2.92
CA SER A 56 -7.57 -4.69 4.22
C SER A 56 -7.41 -3.55 5.21
N LEU A 57 -8.46 -3.29 6.00
CA LEU A 57 -8.42 -2.28 7.05
C LEU A 57 -8.13 -2.93 8.39
N TYR A 58 -7.28 -2.28 9.19
CA TYR A 58 -6.96 -2.68 10.55
C TYR A 58 -7.22 -1.53 11.51
N ILE A 59 -7.72 -1.85 12.70
CA ILE A 59 -7.92 -0.89 13.80
C ILE A 59 -7.17 -1.43 15.01
N ASP A 60 -6.23 -0.64 15.53
CA ASP A 60 -5.41 -0.99 16.70
C ASP A 60 -4.75 -2.37 16.60
N GLY A 61 -4.34 -2.76 15.37
CA GLY A 61 -3.67 -4.02 15.08
C GLY A 61 -4.57 -5.21 14.76
N ALA A 62 -5.90 -5.05 14.84
CA ALA A 62 -6.86 -6.10 14.50
C ALA A 62 -7.52 -5.85 13.14
N PRO A 63 -7.75 -6.90 12.31
CA PRO A 63 -8.52 -6.78 11.08
C PRO A 63 -9.92 -6.21 11.35
N PHE A 64 -10.38 -5.29 10.51
CA PHE A 64 -11.68 -4.65 10.65
C PHE A 64 -12.40 -4.57 9.30
N GLY A 65 -13.57 -5.19 9.21
CA GLY A 65 -14.34 -5.26 7.97
C GLY A 65 -13.82 -6.34 7.01
N LEU A 66 -14.26 -6.25 5.76
CA LEU A 66 -13.93 -7.24 4.73
C LEU A 66 -12.80 -6.71 3.82
N PRO A 67 -11.80 -7.55 3.48
CA PRO A 67 -10.85 -7.23 2.43
C PRO A 67 -11.55 -6.94 1.11
N THR A 68 -11.03 -5.96 0.35
CA THR A 68 -11.53 -5.62 -0.98
C THR A 68 -10.39 -5.73 -1.99
N ARG A 69 -10.61 -6.41 -3.11
CA ARG A 69 -9.61 -6.56 -4.17
C ARG A 69 -9.90 -5.64 -5.35
N THR A 70 -8.84 -5.10 -5.95
CA THR A 70 -8.95 -4.45 -7.26
C THR A 70 -9.26 -5.46 -8.36
N ARG A 71 -9.60 -4.95 -9.54
CA ARG A 71 -9.56 -5.70 -10.79
C ARG A 71 -8.17 -6.25 -11.07
N LEU A 72 -8.14 -7.26 -11.93
CA LEU A 72 -6.93 -7.85 -12.43
C LEU A 72 -6.26 -6.91 -13.44
N GLU A 73 -4.95 -6.73 -13.31
CA GLU A 73 -4.13 -5.93 -14.22
C GLU A 73 -3.02 -6.80 -14.80
N SER A 74 -3.03 -6.94 -16.13
CA SER A 74 -2.13 -7.82 -16.87
C SER A 74 -1.51 -7.14 -18.10
N ALA A 75 -1.57 -5.81 -18.21
CA ALA A 75 -0.94 -5.04 -19.30
C ALA A 75 0.59 -5.11 -19.27
N GLY A 76 1.17 -5.37 -18.09
CA GLY A 76 2.62 -5.41 -17.85
C GLY A 76 3.10 -4.20 -17.06
N PRO A 77 4.38 -4.15 -16.64
CA PRO A 77 4.91 -3.05 -15.85
C PRO A 77 5.06 -1.75 -16.69
N PRO A 78 4.74 -0.57 -16.13
CA PRO A 78 4.08 -0.38 -14.84
C PRO A 78 2.62 -0.83 -14.89
N TYR A 79 2.14 -1.46 -13.82
CA TYR A 79 0.75 -1.93 -13.73
C TYR A 79 -0.16 -0.77 -13.32
N PHE A 80 -1.24 -0.50 -14.05
CA PHE A 80 -2.13 0.66 -13.82
C PHE A 80 -3.58 0.25 -13.57
N TRP A 81 -3.97 0.08 -12.31
CA TRP A 81 -5.38 -0.11 -11.95
C TRP A 81 -6.21 1.17 -12.13
N ASN A 82 -5.68 2.31 -11.65
CA ASN A 82 -6.41 3.58 -11.53
C ASN A 82 -7.84 3.40 -10.96
N GLU A 83 -7.99 2.47 -10.02
CA GLU A 83 -9.28 1.97 -9.55
C GLU A 83 -9.67 2.62 -8.23
N LEU A 84 -10.91 3.12 -8.16
CA LEU A 84 -11.49 3.64 -6.93
C LEU A 84 -12.02 2.47 -6.08
N VAL A 85 -11.35 2.19 -4.97
CA VAL A 85 -11.70 1.16 -4.01
C VAL A 85 -12.52 1.78 -2.88
N THR A 86 -13.65 1.16 -2.55
CA THR A 86 -14.53 1.57 -1.45
C THR A 86 -14.64 0.44 -0.45
N LEU A 87 -14.21 0.66 0.79
CA LEU A 87 -14.32 -0.33 1.86
C LEU A 87 -15.73 -0.30 2.47
N SER A 88 -16.13 -1.38 3.13
CA SER A 88 -17.39 -1.45 3.87
C SER A 88 -17.42 -0.58 5.14
N THR A 89 -16.25 -0.17 5.63
CA THR A 89 -16.07 0.66 6.83
C THR A 89 -16.24 2.14 6.53
N LYS A 90 -16.81 2.91 7.47
CA LYS A 90 -16.98 4.36 7.34
C LYS A 90 -15.92 5.13 8.11
N TYR A 91 -15.69 6.39 7.72
CA TYR A 91 -14.74 7.26 8.41
C TYR A 91 -15.05 7.44 9.90
N ARG A 92 -16.33 7.43 10.28
CA ARG A 92 -16.75 7.53 11.68
C ARG A 92 -16.38 6.38 12.59
N ASP A 93 -16.05 5.23 11.99
CA ASP A 93 -15.68 4.02 12.73
C ASP A 93 -14.16 3.95 12.96
N LEU A 94 -13.39 4.89 12.38
CA LEU A 94 -11.93 4.88 12.44
C LEU A 94 -11.38 5.50 13.72
N THR A 95 -10.30 4.89 14.21
CA THR A 95 -9.46 5.44 15.30
C THR A 95 -8.21 6.09 14.74
N ALA A 96 -7.47 6.80 15.58
CA ALA A 96 -6.21 7.42 15.19
C ALA A 96 -5.12 6.42 14.74
N HIS A 97 -5.29 5.13 15.05
CA HIS A 97 -4.38 4.06 14.68
C HIS A 97 -4.93 3.17 13.56
N SER A 98 -6.01 3.58 12.89
CA SER A 98 -6.52 2.85 11.73
C SER A 98 -5.47 2.80 10.61
N GLN A 99 -5.21 1.60 10.12
CA GLN A 99 -4.21 1.28 9.10
C GLN A 99 -4.87 0.68 7.88
N LEU A 100 -4.41 1.08 6.69
CA LEU A 100 -4.70 0.43 5.44
C LEU A 100 -3.52 -0.48 5.09
N ALA A 101 -3.79 -1.78 5.02
CA ALA A 101 -2.88 -2.83 4.59
C ALA A 101 -3.18 -3.20 3.14
N LEU A 102 -2.16 -3.18 2.28
CA LEU A 102 -2.25 -3.41 0.84
C LEU A 102 -1.32 -4.55 0.47
N THR A 103 -1.86 -5.66 -0.04
CA THR A 103 -1.07 -6.81 -0.48
C THR A 103 -1.25 -7.01 -1.98
N VAL A 104 -0.14 -7.09 -2.70
CA VAL A 104 -0.13 -7.34 -4.15
C VAL A 104 0.05 -8.84 -4.39
N TRP A 105 -0.84 -9.39 -5.22
CA TRP A 105 -0.88 -10.79 -5.60
C TRP A 105 -0.73 -10.95 -7.11
N ASP A 106 0.13 -11.86 -7.56
CA ASP A 106 0.16 -12.42 -8.92
C ASP A 106 -0.70 -13.68 -8.95
N VAL A 107 -1.91 -13.58 -9.50
CA VAL A 107 -2.84 -14.70 -9.61
C VAL A 107 -2.56 -15.59 -10.83
N SER A 108 -1.54 -15.25 -11.62
CA SER A 108 -1.03 -16.15 -12.66
C SER A 108 -0.28 -17.34 -12.05
N CYS A 109 0.24 -17.24 -10.83
CA CYS A 109 0.89 -18.35 -10.13
C CYS A 109 -0.20 -19.33 -9.63
N GLY A 110 -0.35 -20.48 -10.28
CA GLY A 110 -1.46 -21.42 -10.01
C GLY A 110 -1.58 -21.87 -8.54
N LYS A 111 -0.83 -22.91 -8.13
CA LYS A 111 -0.85 -23.47 -6.76
C LYS A 111 0.22 -22.90 -5.83
N GLU A 112 1.19 -22.16 -6.35
CA GLU A 112 2.27 -21.54 -5.58
C GLU A 112 1.88 -20.14 -5.12
N GLU A 113 2.43 -19.69 -3.99
CA GLU A 113 2.14 -18.39 -3.38
C GLU A 113 2.45 -17.25 -4.36
N GLY A 114 1.39 -16.72 -4.99
CA GLY A 114 1.43 -15.52 -5.82
C GLY A 114 1.72 -14.24 -5.03
N LEU A 115 2.30 -14.31 -3.84
CA LEU A 115 2.56 -13.15 -3.01
C LEU A 115 3.72 -12.33 -3.59
N ILE A 116 3.43 -11.14 -4.09
CA ILE A 116 4.45 -10.21 -4.58
C ILE A 116 5.01 -9.40 -3.41
N GLY A 117 4.12 -8.87 -2.57
CA GLY A 117 4.52 -8.10 -1.40
C GLY A 117 3.42 -7.18 -0.88
N GLY A 118 3.70 -6.58 0.27
CA GLY A 118 2.70 -5.85 1.04
C GLY A 118 3.21 -4.52 1.58
N ALA A 119 2.29 -3.61 1.83
CA ALA A 119 2.57 -2.32 2.46
C ALA A 119 1.40 -1.88 3.36
N THR A 120 1.74 -1.35 4.52
CA THR A 120 0.79 -0.84 5.50
C THR A 120 1.03 0.65 5.72
N ILE A 121 -0.05 1.45 5.70
CA ILE A 121 -0.04 2.89 5.96
C ILE A 121 -1.09 3.28 6.99
N LEU A 122 -0.72 4.13 7.95
CA LEU A 122 -1.67 4.79 8.84
C LEU A 122 -2.55 5.77 8.06
N LEU A 123 -3.87 5.71 8.27
CA LEU A 123 -4.81 6.65 7.65
C LEU A 123 -4.66 8.06 8.24
N PHE A 124 -4.30 8.17 9.51
CA PHE A 124 -4.10 9.45 10.19
C PHE A 124 -2.61 9.79 10.32
N SER A 125 -2.28 11.07 10.24
CA SER A 125 -0.96 11.61 10.59
C SER A 125 -0.76 11.65 12.11
N SER A 126 0.47 11.92 12.55
CA SER A 126 0.78 12.16 13.97
C SER A 126 -0.03 13.32 14.56
N LYS A 127 -0.40 14.31 13.73
CA LYS A 127 -1.29 15.43 14.08
C LYS A 127 -2.77 15.05 14.09
N LYS A 128 -3.11 13.76 14.01
CA LYS A 128 -4.48 13.24 13.99
C LYS A 128 -5.35 13.74 12.82
N GLN A 129 -4.70 14.16 11.74
CA GLN A 129 -5.37 14.54 10.48
C GLN A 129 -5.38 13.36 9.51
N LEU A 130 -6.53 13.09 8.89
CA LEU A 130 -6.66 12.11 7.82
C LEU A 130 -5.70 12.47 6.68
N LYS A 131 -4.96 11.49 6.17
CA LYS A 131 -4.09 11.68 5.00
C LYS A 131 -4.94 11.88 3.76
N THR A 132 -4.52 12.83 2.92
CA THR A 132 -5.19 13.17 1.67
C THR A 132 -4.19 13.18 0.52
N GLY A 133 -4.67 12.95 -0.71
CA GLY A 133 -3.83 13.03 -1.90
C GLY A 133 -2.92 11.83 -2.09
N LYS A 134 -1.97 11.96 -3.02
CA LYS A 134 -1.11 10.86 -3.47
C LYS A 134 -0.14 10.43 -2.38
N GLN A 135 -0.08 9.12 -2.14
CA GLN A 135 0.90 8.46 -1.28
C GLN A 135 1.66 7.43 -2.11
N LYS A 136 3.00 7.49 -2.04
CA LYS A 136 3.89 6.49 -2.64
C LYS A 136 4.34 5.53 -1.53
N LEU A 137 3.98 4.26 -1.66
CA LEU A 137 4.23 3.23 -0.65
C LEU A 137 5.29 2.26 -1.17
N ARG A 138 6.35 2.06 -0.41
CA ARG A 138 7.31 0.98 -0.63
C ARG A 138 6.65 -0.35 -0.32
N LEU A 139 6.76 -1.31 -1.24
CA LEU A 139 6.32 -2.68 -0.98
C LEU A 139 7.41 -3.50 -0.27
N TRP A 140 6.99 -4.36 0.64
CA TRP A 140 7.84 -5.36 1.29
C TRP A 140 7.75 -6.67 0.53
N GLN A 141 8.84 -7.06 -0.13
CA GLN A 141 8.88 -8.21 -1.03
C GLN A 141 8.54 -9.50 -0.29
N GLY A 142 7.65 -10.31 -0.85
CA GLY A 142 7.29 -11.63 -0.31
C GLY A 142 6.70 -11.56 1.11
N LYS A 143 6.22 -10.40 1.54
CA LYS A 143 5.55 -10.22 2.85
C LYS A 143 4.15 -9.70 2.64
N GLU A 144 3.18 -10.36 3.25
CA GLU A 144 1.82 -9.85 3.34
C GLU A 144 1.76 -8.60 4.23
N ALA A 145 0.89 -7.65 3.90
CA ALA A 145 0.67 -6.48 4.73
C ALA A 145 0.01 -6.89 6.06
N ASP A 146 0.80 -6.82 7.14
CA ASP A 146 0.43 -7.41 8.44
C ASP A 146 -0.60 -6.61 9.23
N GLY A 147 -0.77 -5.32 8.96
CA GLY A 147 -1.73 -4.45 9.66
C GLY A 147 -1.53 -4.33 11.18
N SER A 148 -0.46 -4.92 11.72
CA SER A 148 -0.13 -4.93 13.15
C SER A 148 0.21 -3.52 13.64
N PHE A 149 0.11 -3.26 14.95
CA PHE A 149 0.41 -1.94 15.50
C PHE A 149 1.41 -2.07 16.65
N PRO A 150 2.71 -1.78 16.43
CA PRO A 150 3.32 -1.24 15.21
C PRO A 150 3.52 -2.27 14.08
N THR A 151 3.29 -1.86 12.83
CA THR A 151 3.43 -2.71 11.62
C THR A 151 4.88 -3.01 11.24
N ASN A 152 5.13 -4.24 10.78
CA ASN A 152 6.40 -4.68 10.18
C ASN A 152 6.49 -4.44 8.67
N THR A 153 5.40 -3.96 8.04
CA THR A 153 5.30 -3.70 6.60
C THR A 153 5.06 -2.23 6.29
N ARG A 154 5.75 -1.31 7.01
CA ARG A 154 5.57 0.15 6.81
C ARG A 154 5.80 0.58 5.36
N GLY A 155 4.76 1.09 4.71
CA GLY A 155 4.84 1.57 3.33
C GLY A 155 5.50 2.94 3.17
N LYS A 156 5.41 3.81 4.17
CA LYS A 156 6.09 5.10 4.15
C LYS A 156 7.52 4.93 4.65
N VAL A 157 8.50 5.16 3.77
CA VAL A 157 9.92 5.19 4.15
C VAL A 157 10.12 6.28 5.21
N LEU A 158 10.62 5.88 6.37
CA LEU A 158 11.01 6.82 7.41
C LEU A 158 12.35 7.43 7.00
N LEU A 159 12.42 8.76 6.98
CA LEU A 159 13.70 9.46 6.96
C LEU A 159 14.34 9.23 8.34
N VAL A 160 15.51 8.61 8.37
CA VAL A 160 16.33 8.50 9.57
C VAL A 160 16.99 9.86 9.79
N THR A 161 16.72 10.50 10.91
CA THR A 161 17.47 11.69 11.32
C THR A 161 18.79 11.24 11.93
N CYS A 162 19.88 11.46 11.21
CA CYS A 162 21.24 11.26 11.70
C CYS A 162 21.78 12.58 12.25
N TYR A 163 22.51 12.51 13.36
CA TYR A 163 23.24 13.64 13.94
C TYR A 163 24.72 13.48 13.63
N ALA A 164 25.30 14.40 12.85
CA ALA A 164 26.72 14.45 12.56
C ALA A 164 27.25 15.87 12.80
N GLY A 165 28.15 16.03 13.76
CA GLY A 165 28.83 17.31 14.02
C GLY A 165 27.90 18.48 14.40
N GLY A 166 26.78 18.21 15.09
CA GLY A 166 25.81 19.25 15.49
C GLY A 166 24.77 19.62 14.43
N TYR A 167 24.79 18.96 13.27
CA TYR A 167 23.81 19.15 12.20
C TYR A 167 22.85 17.96 12.12
N ASN A 168 21.58 18.27 11.80
CA ASN A 168 20.54 17.28 11.55
C ASN A 168 20.52 16.95 10.06
N PHE A 169 20.78 15.70 9.69
CA PHE A 169 20.61 15.21 8.32
C PHE A 169 19.51 14.16 8.28
N GLN A 170 18.54 14.34 7.39
CA GLN A 170 17.53 13.33 7.12
C GLN A 170 18.02 12.45 5.98
N ILE A 171 18.34 11.20 6.28
CA ILE A 171 18.77 10.20 5.30
C ILE A 171 17.59 9.24 5.09
N GLY A 172 17.12 9.11 3.85
CA GLY A 172 16.22 8.02 3.50
C GLY A 172 16.98 6.70 3.64
N HIS A 173 16.48 5.77 4.47
CA HIS A 173 16.98 4.41 4.46
C HIS A 173 16.46 3.72 3.20
N GLU A 174 17.16 3.93 2.08
CA GLU A 174 16.98 3.21 0.83
C GLU A 174 17.69 1.87 1.00
N SER A 175 16.97 0.85 1.48
CA SER A 175 17.50 -0.50 1.47
C SER A 175 17.59 -0.97 0.01
N ASN A 176 18.67 -1.68 -0.35
CA ASN A 176 18.83 -2.33 -1.65
C ASN A 176 17.70 -3.34 -2.03
N ASP A 177 16.72 -3.58 -1.16
CA ASP A 177 15.55 -4.45 -1.36
C ASP A 177 14.30 -3.71 -1.88
N ASP A 178 14.44 -2.48 -2.39
CA ASP A 178 13.34 -1.68 -2.93
C ASP A 178 12.96 -2.17 -4.35
N PHE A 179 12.09 -3.18 -4.43
CA PHE A 179 11.67 -3.74 -5.73
C PHE A 179 10.54 -2.94 -6.42
N GLY A 180 9.75 -2.16 -5.67
CA GLY A 180 8.69 -1.36 -6.25
C GLY A 180 7.89 -0.48 -5.30
N TYR A 181 7.14 0.44 -5.89
CA TYR A 181 6.28 1.39 -5.20
C TYR A 181 4.84 1.27 -5.68
N LEU A 182 3.93 1.08 -4.74
CA LEU A 182 2.49 1.18 -4.96
C LEU A 182 2.04 2.62 -4.68
N GLN A 183 1.48 3.28 -5.68
CA GLN A 183 0.89 4.60 -5.51
C GLN A 183 -0.60 4.48 -5.22
N ILE A 184 -1.04 5.10 -4.12
CA ILE A 184 -2.45 5.26 -3.78
C ILE A 184 -2.81 6.75 -3.67
N CYS A 185 -4.09 7.08 -3.69
CA CYS A 185 -4.58 8.43 -3.47
C CYS A 185 -5.82 8.39 -2.57
N PHE A 186 -5.74 9.05 -1.43
CA PHE A 186 -6.90 9.32 -0.57
C PHE A 186 -7.66 10.55 -1.07
#